data_AF-A0A959NJT2-F1
#
_entry.id   AF-A0A959NJT2-F1
#
_cell.length_a   1.000
_cell.length_b   1.000
_cell.length_c   1.000
_cell.angle_alpha   90.00
_cell.angle_beta   90.00
_cell.angle_gamma   90.00
#
_symmetry.space_group_name_H-M   'P 1'
#
loop_
_entity.id
_entity.type
_entity.pdbx_description
1 polymer ?
#
loop_
_entity_poly.entity_id
_entity_poly.type
_entity_poly.pdbx_seq_one_letter_code
_entity_poly.pdbx_strand_id
1 'polypeptide(L)'
;MRKLTDEEQEKIKLLTKNQVSLTLIEPTETGLKKSIMDATGSVRSYLKSENIHDYELQNQGTESKVMIPAIIHTGFKIIKSKASLYRPSTKKGDPRIWFYGLTKVADPNDIIGITFYNDNFQVFNLTKLDI
;
A
#
# COMPACT_ATOMS: atom_id res chain seq x y z
N MET A 1 -3.51 9.77 9.07
CA MET A 1 -2.10 9.80 8.65
C MET A 1 -1.44 10.99 9.32
N ARG A 2 -0.17 10.91 9.73
CA ARG A 2 0.58 12.08 10.21
C ARG A 2 0.79 13.11 9.12
N LYS A 3 1.20 14.33 9.51
CA LYS A 3 1.65 15.33 8.55
C LYS A 3 2.91 14.82 7.83
N LEU A 4 2.93 14.98 6.51
CA LEU A 4 4.07 14.62 5.67
C LEU A 4 5.20 15.64 5.84
N THR A 5 6.44 15.17 5.82
CA THR A 5 7.61 16.05 5.74
C THR A 5 7.69 16.72 4.37
N ASP A 6 8.50 17.78 4.25
CA ASP A 6 8.69 18.44 2.96
C ASP A 6 9.32 17.50 1.93
N GLU A 7 10.28 16.66 2.36
CA GLU A 7 10.88 15.63 1.51
C GLU A 7 9.86 14.60 1.00
N GLU A 8 8.97 14.11 1.87
CA GLU A 8 7.90 13.19 1.48
C GLU A 8 6.94 13.84 0.47
N GLN A 9 6.62 15.11 0.67
CA GLN A 9 5.78 15.87 -0.26
C GLN A 9 6.46 16.08 -1.61
N GLU A 10 7.75 16.38 -1.65
CA GLU A 10 8.50 16.53 -2.91
C GLU A 10 8.53 15.22 -3.71
N LYS A 11 8.73 14.08 -3.05
CA LYS A 11 8.67 12.75 -3.72
C LYS A 11 7.28 12.48 -4.31
N ILE A 12 6.21 12.85 -3.58
CA ILE A 12 4.84 12.72 -4.10
C ILE A 12 4.62 13.67 -5.29
N LYS A 13 5.06 14.93 -5.19
CA LYS A 13 4.97 15.90 -6.29
C LYS A 13 5.71 15.42 -7.54
N LEU A 14 6.87 14.78 -7.38
CA LEU A 14 7.61 14.20 -8.50
C LEU A 14 6.78 13.13 -9.21
N LEU A 15 6.14 12.23 -8.47
CA LEU A 15 5.28 11.18 -9.03
C LEU A 15 4.06 11.79 -9.74
N THR A 16 3.34 12.71 -9.10
CA THR A 16 2.14 13.30 -9.68
C THR A 16 2.43 14.21 -10.87
N LYS A 17 3.56 14.92 -10.87
CA LYS A 17 4.04 15.70 -12.03
C LYS A 17 4.26 14.81 -13.27
N ASN A 18 4.64 13.55 -13.05
CA ASN A 18 4.79 12.54 -14.11
C ASN A 18 3.51 11.71 -14.32
N GLN A 19 2.36 12.21 -13.88
CA GLN A 19 1.04 11.57 -14.06
C GLN A 19 0.95 10.17 -13.45
N VAL A 20 1.74 9.90 -12.41
CA VAL A 20 1.65 8.64 -11.66
C VAL A 20 0.58 8.79 -10.58
N SER A 21 -0.56 8.13 -10.78
CA SER A 21 -1.56 7.94 -9.72
C SER A 21 -0.95 7.10 -8.59
N LEU A 22 -1.22 7.48 -7.34
CA LEU A 22 -0.76 6.76 -6.17
C LEU A 22 -1.72 6.90 -5.00
N THR A 23 -1.59 5.98 -4.04
CA THR A 23 -2.18 6.09 -2.70
C THR A 23 -1.12 5.87 -1.64
N LEU A 24 -1.42 6.29 -0.41
CA LEU A 24 -0.48 6.23 0.71
C LEU A 24 -1.05 5.36 1.83
N ILE A 25 -0.15 4.63 2.51
CA ILE A 25 -0.43 4.02 3.80
C ILE A 25 0.64 4.41 4.82
N GLU A 26 0.27 4.43 6.09
CA GLU A 26 1.17 4.68 7.22
C GLU A 26 1.12 3.47 8.17
N PRO A 27 2.08 2.54 8.07
CA PRO A 27 2.11 1.36 8.92
C PRO A 27 2.24 1.69 10.39
N THR A 28 1.26 1.26 11.19
CA THR A 28 1.40 1.29 12.64
C THR A 28 2.29 0.13 13.09
N GLU A 29 2.85 0.23 14.30
CA GLU A 29 3.62 -0.86 14.90
C GLU A 29 2.82 -2.17 14.95
N THR A 30 1.54 -2.08 15.32
CA THR A 30 0.64 -3.25 15.33
C THR A 30 0.37 -3.77 13.92
N GLY A 31 0.20 -2.88 12.94
CA GLY A 31 -0.02 -3.23 11.54
C GLY A 31 1.16 -4.01 10.95
N LEU A 32 2.39 -3.58 11.23
CA LEU A 32 3.61 -4.28 10.84
C LEU A 32 3.75 -5.63 11.56
N LYS A 33 3.60 -5.65 12.90
CA LYS A 33 3.69 -6.88 13.72
C LYS A 33 2.70 -7.95 13.26
N LYS A 34 1.46 -7.55 12.97
CA LYS A 34 0.40 -8.47 12.53
C LYS A 34 0.36 -8.67 11.02
N SER A 35 1.20 -7.95 10.26
CA SER A 35 1.22 -8.01 8.80
C SER A 35 -0.16 -7.76 8.17
N ILE A 36 -0.88 -6.77 8.70
CA ILE A 36 -2.20 -6.36 8.22
C ILE A 36 -2.35 -4.84 8.30
N MET A 37 -2.65 -4.21 7.17
CA MET A 37 -2.92 -2.78 7.07
C MET A 37 -4.37 -2.53 6.73
N ASP A 38 -4.94 -1.44 7.23
CA ASP A 38 -6.25 -0.98 6.79
C ASP A 38 -6.17 -0.41 5.37
N ALA A 39 -7.01 -0.93 4.47
CA ALA A 39 -7.33 -0.28 3.21
C ALA A 39 -8.34 0.83 3.49
N THR A 40 -7.82 1.99 3.92
CA THR A 40 -8.58 3.20 4.23
C THR A 40 -9.38 3.68 3.01
N GLY A 41 -10.27 4.66 3.21
CA GLY A 41 -11.06 5.24 2.12
C GLY A 41 -10.24 5.65 0.89
N SER A 42 -9.09 6.32 1.09
CA SER A 42 -8.21 6.73 -0.02
C SER A 42 -7.58 5.56 -0.75
N VAL A 43 -7.24 4.47 -0.06
CA VAL A 43 -6.71 3.25 -0.69
C VAL A 43 -7.81 2.58 -1.51
N ARG A 44 -9.02 2.45 -0.97
CA ARG A 44 -10.15 1.85 -1.71
C ARG A 44 -10.52 2.65 -2.95
N SER A 45 -10.61 3.98 -2.82
CA SER A 45 -10.93 4.85 -3.95
C SER A 45 -9.90 4.73 -5.06
N TYR A 46 -8.60 4.75 -4.71
CA TYR A 46 -7.51 4.55 -5.67
C TYR A 46 -7.62 3.19 -6.39
N LEU A 47 -7.79 2.10 -5.64
CA LEU A 47 -7.88 0.76 -6.22
C LEU A 47 -9.08 0.61 -7.15
N LYS A 48 -10.21 1.24 -6.81
CA LYS A 48 -11.43 1.23 -7.62
C LYS A 48 -11.28 2.10 -8.86
N SER A 49 -10.73 3.32 -8.73
CA SER A 49 -10.57 4.26 -9.86
C SER A 49 -9.56 3.77 -10.90
N GLU A 50 -8.52 3.08 -10.46
CA GLU A 50 -7.49 2.49 -11.33
C GLU A 50 -7.88 1.08 -11.84
N ASN A 51 -9.11 0.63 -11.59
CA ASN A 51 -9.62 -0.70 -11.97
C ASN A 51 -8.78 -1.89 -11.45
N ILE A 52 -8.16 -1.73 -10.28
CA ILE A 52 -7.28 -2.74 -9.66
C ILE A 52 -8.09 -3.72 -8.82
N HIS A 53 -8.95 -3.20 -7.92
CA HIS A 53 -9.76 -4.02 -7.02
C HIS A 53 -10.93 -3.22 -6.46
N ASP A 54 -12.13 -3.80 -6.46
CA ASP A 54 -13.30 -3.24 -5.77
C ASP A 54 -13.66 -4.08 -4.54
N TYR A 55 -13.42 -3.52 -3.35
CA TYR A 55 -13.76 -4.16 -2.09
C TYR A 55 -15.28 -4.31 -1.86
N GLU A 56 -16.13 -3.51 -2.51
CA GLU A 56 -17.58 -3.63 -2.38
C GLU A 56 -18.10 -4.94 -2.98
N LEU A 57 -17.42 -5.43 -4.02
CA LEU A 57 -17.71 -6.70 -4.69
C LEU A 57 -17.02 -7.90 -4.03
N GLN A 58 -16.08 -7.66 -3.11
CA GLN A 58 -15.34 -8.72 -2.45
C GLN A 58 -16.16 -9.34 -1.31
N ASN A 59 -16.28 -10.66 -1.30
CA ASN A 59 -16.84 -11.40 -0.17
C ASN A 59 -15.99 -11.22 1.10
N GLN A 60 -16.60 -11.40 2.27
CA GLN A 60 -15.89 -11.39 3.55
C GLN A 60 -15.11 -12.70 3.76
N GLY A 61 -14.15 -12.67 4.69
CA GLY A 61 -13.32 -13.79 5.08
C GLY A 61 -11.98 -13.85 4.39
N THR A 62 -11.05 -14.57 5.02
CA THR A 62 -9.72 -14.86 4.49
C THR A 62 -9.76 -15.76 3.26
N GLU A 63 -10.81 -16.57 3.11
CA GLU A 63 -11.03 -17.44 1.94
C GLU A 63 -11.25 -16.62 0.66
N SER A 64 -11.81 -15.41 0.81
CA SER A 64 -12.11 -14.48 -0.28
C SER A 64 -10.93 -13.55 -0.60
N LYS A 65 -9.72 -13.87 -0.11
CA LYS A 65 -8.52 -13.05 -0.26
C LYS A 65 -8.06 -13.01 -1.71
N VAL A 66 -7.80 -11.81 -2.21
CA VAL A 66 -7.20 -11.57 -3.52
C VAL A 66 -5.69 -11.38 -3.34
N MET A 67 -4.91 -12.03 -4.21
CA MET A 67 -3.46 -11.93 -4.25
C MET A 67 -3.02 -11.23 -5.53
N ILE A 68 -2.26 -10.16 -5.39
CA ILE A 68 -1.78 -9.35 -6.53
C ILE A 68 -0.25 -9.28 -6.45
N PRO A 69 0.50 -9.46 -7.56
CA PRO A 69 1.94 -9.27 -7.58
C PRO A 69 2.36 -7.86 -7.11
N ALA A 70 3.52 -7.77 -6.47
CA ALA A 70 4.06 -6.50 -6.00
C ALA A 70 5.58 -6.46 -6.14
N ILE A 71 6.12 -5.26 -6.32
CA ILE A 71 7.55 -4.97 -6.34
C ILE A 71 7.79 -3.88 -5.29
N ILE A 72 8.65 -4.17 -4.33
CA ILE A 72 9.07 -3.20 -3.32
C ILE A 72 10.43 -2.65 -3.70
N HIS A 73 10.53 -1.33 -3.81
CA HIS A 73 11.74 -0.62 -4.23
C HIS A 73 12.53 -0.15 -3.00
N THR A 74 13.82 -0.45 -2.98
CA THR A 74 14.75 -0.10 -1.89
C THR A 74 16.01 0.58 -2.46
N GLY A 75 15.83 1.64 -3.25
CA GLY A 75 16.89 2.29 -4.01
C GLY A 75 17.26 1.47 -5.25
N PHE A 76 18.54 1.09 -5.36
CA PHE A 76 19.05 0.31 -6.51
C PHE A 76 18.63 -1.17 -6.53
N LYS A 77 17.89 -1.63 -5.53
CA LYS A 77 17.42 -3.01 -5.43
C LYS A 77 15.89 -3.05 -5.42
N ILE A 78 15.37 -4.14 -5.96
CA ILE A 78 13.96 -4.48 -5.90
C ILE A 78 13.77 -5.79 -5.13
N ILE A 79 12.64 -5.90 -4.44
CA ILE A 79 12.17 -7.11 -3.80
C ILE A 79 10.89 -7.54 -4.50
N LYS A 80 10.95 -8.67 -5.23
CA LYS A 80 9.74 -9.31 -5.77
C LYS A 80 8.88 -9.79 -4.60
N SER A 81 7.61 -9.44 -4.64
CA SER A 81 6.66 -9.65 -3.56
C SER A 81 5.25 -9.88 -4.12
N LYS A 82 4.27 -9.86 -3.21
CA LYS A 82 2.84 -9.92 -3.49
C LYS A 82 2.10 -9.12 -2.42
N ALA A 83 0.89 -8.71 -2.74
CA ALA A 83 -0.05 -8.09 -1.83
C ALA A 83 -1.25 -9.01 -1.59
N SER A 84 -1.76 -9.03 -0.36
CA SER A 84 -3.05 -9.64 -0.04
C SER A 84 -4.09 -8.60 0.27
N LEU A 85 -5.26 -8.69 -0.37
CA LEU A 85 -6.41 -7.82 -0.16
C LEU A 85 -7.59 -8.67 0.34
N TYR A 86 -8.19 -8.34 1.49
CA TYR A 86 -9.35 -9.09 1.99
C TYR A 86 -10.25 -8.29 2.92
N ARG A 87 -11.50 -8.72 3.08
CA ARG A 87 -12.46 -8.16 4.06
C ARG A 87 -12.57 -9.08 5.28
N PRO A 88 -12.27 -8.62 6.50
CA PRO A 88 -12.45 -9.45 7.70
C PRO A 88 -13.92 -9.86 7.92
N SER A 89 -14.19 -11.08 8.38
CA SER A 89 -15.56 -11.55 8.64
C SER A 89 -16.21 -10.91 9.87
N THR A 90 -15.42 -10.53 10.86
CA THR A 90 -15.90 -10.13 12.19
C THR A 90 -16.03 -8.62 12.38
N LYS A 91 -15.60 -7.82 11.40
CA LYS A 91 -15.51 -6.36 11.53
C LYS A 91 -16.18 -5.67 10.36
N LYS A 92 -17.07 -4.71 10.65
CA LYS A 92 -17.60 -3.75 9.67
C LYS A 92 -16.64 -2.58 9.38
N GLY A 93 -15.40 -2.67 9.85
CA GLY A 93 -14.37 -1.66 9.62
C GLY A 93 -13.71 -1.79 8.25
N ASP A 94 -12.60 -1.08 8.07
CA ASP A 94 -11.88 -1.08 6.82
C ASP A 94 -11.42 -2.50 6.42
N PRO A 95 -11.50 -2.85 5.11
CA PRO A 95 -10.83 -4.01 4.55
C PRO A 95 -9.32 -3.94 4.79
N ARG A 96 -8.63 -5.02 4.48
CA ARG A 96 -7.20 -5.14 4.70
C ARG A 96 -6.44 -5.18 3.39
N ILE A 97 -5.25 -4.60 3.42
CA ILE A 97 -4.20 -4.73 2.43
C ILE A 97 -2.91 -5.13 3.17
N TRP A 98 -2.06 -5.93 2.56
CA TRP A 98 -0.73 -6.21 3.12
C TRP A 98 0.27 -6.53 2.02
N PHE A 99 1.45 -5.94 2.09
CA PHE A 99 2.57 -6.23 1.18
C PHE A 99 3.56 -7.16 1.88
N TYR A 100 3.80 -8.32 1.29
CA TYR A 100 4.68 -9.32 1.88
C TYR A 100 6.12 -8.77 1.94
N GLY A 101 6.78 -8.93 3.09
CA GLY A 101 8.14 -8.41 3.27
C GLY A 101 8.23 -6.90 3.51
N LEU A 102 7.13 -6.17 3.64
CA LEU A 102 7.14 -4.74 3.98
C LEU A 102 7.87 -4.46 5.30
N THR A 103 7.77 -5.36 6.28
CA THR A 103 8.51 -5.28 7.57
C THR A 103 10.02 -5.27 7.42
N LYS A 104 10.57 -5.67 6.28
CA LYS A 104 12.03 -5.61 6.02
C LYS A 104 12.50 -4.22 5.61
N VAL A 105 11.58 -3.34 5.23
CA VAL A 105 11.90 -2.06 4.59
C VAL A 105 11.13 -0.87 5.18
N ALA A 106 10.24 -1.10 6.14
CA ALA A 106 9.40 -0.08 6.75
C ALA A 106 9.38 -0.20 8.26
N ASP A 107 9.53 0.94 8.92
CA ASP A 107 9.32 1.11 10.37
C ASP A 107 7.93 1.69 10.64
N PRO A 108 7.46 1.63 11.90
CA PRO A 108 6.21 2.27 12.28
C PRO A 108 6.22 3.77 11.94
N ASN A 109 5.11 4.26 11.36
CA ASN A 109 4.86 5.64 10.96
C ASN A 109 5.66 6.13 9.74
N ASP A 110 6.35 5.22 9.03
CA ASP A 110 6.84 5.50 7.68
C ASP A 110 5.68 5.73 6.71
N ILE A 111 5.90 6.54 5.69
CA ILE A 111 4.92 6.80 4.62
C ILE A 111 5.25 5.93 3.44
N ILE A 112 4.34 5.01 3.12
CA ILE A 112 4.49 4.09 2.01
C ILE A 112 3.63 4.56 0.85
N GLY A 113 4.27 4.88 -0.26
CA GLY A 113 3.63 5.14 -1.54
C GLY A 113 3.35 3.85 -2.30
N ILE A 114 2.14 3.73 -2.84
CA ILE A 114 1.68 2.59 -3.62
C ILE A 114 1.15 3.13 -4.94
N THR A 115 1.73 2.66 -6.05
CA THR A 115 1.17 2.84 -7.39
C THR A 115 0.98 1.47 -8.05
N PHE A 116 0.40 1.43 -9.24
CA PHE A 116 0.11 0.20 -9.96
C PHE A 116 0.53 0.34 -11.40
N TYR A 117 1.34 -0.61 -11.86
CA TYR A 117 1.88 -0.59 -13.20
C TYR A 117 2.17 -2.02 -13.65
N ASN A 118 1.78 -2.34 -14.90
CA ASN A 118 1.99 -3.65 -15.52
C ASN A 118 1.49 -4.80 -14.64
N ASP A 119 0.25 -4.70 -14.14
CA ASP A 119 -0.40 -5.69 -13.27
C ASP A 119 0.33 -5.99 -11.95
N ASN A 120 1.17 -5.06 -11.49
CA ASN A 120 1.94 -5.17 -10.26
C ASN A 120 1.79 -3.89 -9.42
N PHE A 121 1.62 -4.06 -8.11
CA PHE A 121 1.85 -2.96 -7.19
C PHE A 121 3.32 -2.56 -7.20
N GLN A 122 3.59 -1.26 -7.27
CA GLN A 122 4.91 -0.67 -7.06
C GLN A 122 4.90 0.05 -5.72
N VAL A 123 5.75 -0.38 -4.80
CA VAL A 123 5.73 0.05 -3.40
C VAL A 123 7.03 0.74 -3.04
N PHE A 124 6.92 1.95 -2.51
CA PHE A 124 8.04 2.81 -2.15
C PHE A 124 7.90 3.27 -0.70
N ASN A 125 8.96 3.14 0.10
CA ASN A 125 9.00 3.80 1.39
C ASN A 125 9.46 5.25 1.19
N LEU A 126 8.54 6.20 1.13
CA LEU A 126 8.84 7.60 0.85
C LEU A 126 9.63 8.28 1.99
N THR A 127 9.56 7.74 3.20
CA THR A 127 10.35 8.21 4.35
C THR A 127 11.82 7.80 4.24
N LYS A 128 12.11 6.59 3.75
CA LYS A 128 13.48 6.03 3.74
C LYS A 128 14.17 6.01 2.38
N LEU A 129 13.40 6.03 1.30
CA LEU A 129 13.95 5.94 -0.05
C LEU A 129 14.70 7.23 -0.36
N ASP A 130 16.01 7.11 -0.56
CA ASP A 130 16.88 8.19 -1.00
C ASP A 130 16.80 8.28 -2.53
N ILE A 131 16.38 9.45 -3.03
CA ILE A 131 16.12 9.73 -4.46
C ILE A 131 16.91 10.97 -4.86
#